data_AF-Q4QHJ3-F1
#
_entry.id   AF-Q4QHJ3-F1
#
_cell.length_a   1.000
_cell.length_b   1.000
_cell.length_c   1.000
_cell.angle_alpha   90.00
_cell.angle_beta   90.00
_cell.angle_gamma   90.00
#
_symmetry.space_group_name_H-M   'P 1'
#
loop_
_entity.id
_entity.type
_entity.pdbx_description
1 polymer ?
#
loop_
_entity_poly.entity_id
_entity_poly.type
_entity_poly.pdbx_seq_one_letter_code
_entity_poly.pdbx_strand_id
1 'polypeptide(L)'
;MAASYHREVRAETELVDQQPIERFSPDPNNVSLTSSQADAKALDEAAGVDLRAVPEEHSGKCVMISWILFSSVSFIFMLAASLPVPWLKDGHGRKWTVWRDVNGTPWSKIECDHKRQLFQAMEAFTIVGCLLSLGSLVAGALQMMGRGHLGVMMLFGFLTVMVSLTDWALIVNQYHKHNCAGDQVYAAGINRLDAGFGLVFISFTLMLFGIITLARWMNESLSLSELHRTKYHSSALMSSFISGCVLTIATVGTAQNMWEHYDRTTSLKITYWGVEIYHRNESLSENWPLSSYHCPQLTLHMRAAAVLSIISDAFLFPTFLFSVAAVYSRPCKWVTVGFGAVSWTLLLACSAITIAARYKTFCPSGVVPPSTAIYGAPLDTVEQRVNFKGFVITDGLGMIISAWCITTANLIYLVVKG
;
A
#
# COMPACT_ATOMS: atom_id res chain seq x y z
N MET A 1 12.83 61.60 37.67
CA MET A 1 14.27 61.70 37.34
C MET A 1 14.46 60.98 36.01
N ALA A 2 14.18 61.53 34.82
CA ALA A 2 14.70 62.73 34.18
C ALA A 2 16.22 62.72 34.02
N ALA A 3 16.70 62.26 32.86
CA ALA A 3 17.95 62.69 32.24
C ALA A 3 17.88 62.42 30.73
N SER A 4 17.66 63.50 29.99
CA SER A 4 17.81 63.64 28.54
C SER A 4 19.30 63.58 28.19
N TYR A 5 19.65 62.90 27.10
CA TYR A 5 20.98 62.99 26.49
C TYR A 5 20.84 63.50 25.05
N HIS A 6 21.07 64.81 24.91
CA HIS A 6 21.37 65.48 23.65
C HIS A 6 22.73 65.00 23.14
N ARG A 7 22.84 64.67 21.85
CA ARG A 7 24.13 64.64 21.15
C ARG A 7 24.05 65.47 19.89
N GLU A 8 24.95 66.43 19.83
CA GLU A 8 25.07 67.48 18.84
C GLU A 8 25.94 67.04 17.65
N VAL A 9 25.43 67.38 16.48
CA VAL A 9 26.02 67.62 15.15
C VAL A 9 27.55 67.54 14.99
N ARG A 10 27.98 66.80 13.95
CA ARG A 10 29.08 67.26 13.08
C ARG A 10 28.73 66.91 11.62
N ALA A 11 28.41 67.95 10.85
CA ALA A 11 28.24 67.86 9.40
C ALA A 11 29.62 68.00 8.75
N GLU A 12 30.09 66.95 8.10
CA GLU A 12 31.20 67.01 7.16
C GLU A 12 30.63 67.15 5.76
N THR A 13 30.88 68.33 5.18
CA THR A 13 30.54 68.68 3.81
C THR A 13 31.65 68.14 2.92
N GLU A 14 31.50 66.92 2.41
CA GLU A 14 32.35 66.42 1.33
C GLU A 14 31.91 67.05 0.00
N LEU A 15 32.80 67.87 -0.56
CA LEU A 15 32.74 68.34 -1.94
C LEU A 15 32.96 67.12 -2.85
N VAL A 16 31.87 66.58 -3.41
CA VAL A 16 31.95 65.58 -4.48
C VAL A 16 32.23 66.31 -5.79
N ASP A 17 33.40 66.02 -6.34
CA ASP A 17 33.82 66.40 -7.70
C ASP A 17 32.79 65.89 -8.71
N GLN A 18 32.21 66.80 -9.49
CA GLN A 18 31.34 66.48 -10.61
C GLN A 18 32.18 65.83 -11.72
N GLN A 19 32.19 64.50 -11.76
CA GLN A 19 32.60 63.78 -12.95
C GLN A 19 31.65 64.12 -14.12
N PRO A 20 32.18 64.30 -15.34
CA PRO A 20 31.37 64.58 -16.51
C PRO A 20 30.41 63.42 -16.75
N ILE A 21 29.13 63.75 -16.83
CA ILE A 21 28.07 62.84 -17.26
C ILE A 21 28.36 62.48 -18.71
N GLU A 22 29.10 61.40 -18.93
CA GLU A 22 29.01 60.66 -20.19
C GLU A 22 27.56 60.22 -20.33
N ARG A 23 26.89 60.74 -21.36
CA ARG A 23 25.61 60.22 -21.82
C ARG A 23 25.85 58.78 -22.28
N PHE A 24 25.74 57.86 -21.33
CA PHE A 24 25.57 56.45 -21.62
C PHE A 24 24.20 56.33 -22.28
N SER A 25 24.20 56.24 -23.61
CA SER A 25 23.02 55.86 -24.37
C SER A 25 22.87 54.35 -24.15
N PRO A 26 21.91 53.87 -23.34
CA PRO A 26 21.77 52.44 -23.12
C PRO A 26 21.43 51.80 -24.46
N ASP A 27 22.31 50.92 -24.92
CA ASP A 27 22.09 50.13 -26.11
C ASP A 27 20.90 49.20 -25.81
N PRO A 28 19.72 49.41 -26.45
CA PRO A 28 18.47 48.75 -26.04
C PRO A 28 18.47 47.24 -26.23
N ASN A 29 19.51 46.69 -26.87
CA ASN A 29 19.65 45.27 -27.17
C ASN A 29 20.37 44.46 -26.08
N ASN A 30 21.01 45.09 -25.09
CA ASN A 30 21.75 44.36 -24.03
C ASN A 30 20.98 44.19 -22.72
N VAL A 31 19.89 44.94 -22.50
CA VAL A 31 19.12 44.89 -21.24
C VAL A 31 18.21 43.65 -21.16
N SER A 32 17.78 43.08 -22.30
CA SER A 32 16.91 41.89 -22.30
C SER A 32 17.66 40.58 -22.03
N LEU A 33 18.96 40.51 -22.33
CA LEU A 33 19.79 39.33 -22.11
C LEU A 33 20.21 39.19 -20.64
N THR A 34 20.48 40.29 -19.94
CA THR A 34 20.91 40.24 -18.53
C THR A 34 19.76 39.97 -17.56
N SER A 35 18.54 40.43 -17.88
CA SER A 35 17.34 40.07 -17.10
C SER A 35 17.04 38.57 -17.22
N SER A 36 17.07 38.01 -18.44
CA SER A 36 16.79 36.58 -18.60
C SER A 36 17.85 35.69 -17.96
N GLN A 37 19.12 36.13 -17.90
CA GLN A 37 20.20 35.37 -17.28
C GLN A 37 20.19 35.44 -15.74
N ALA A 38 19.81 36.59 -15.17
CA ALA A 38 19.63 36.74 -13.72
C ALA A 38 18.38 35.97 -13.24
N ASP A 39 17.28 36.03 -13.99
CA ASP A 39 16.07 35.26 -13.72
C ASP A 39 16.31 33.75 -13.88
N ALA A 40 17.09 33.33 -14.89
CA ALA A 40 17.51 31.94 -15.05
C ALA A 40 18.39 31.45 -13.89
N LYS A 41 19.33 32.27 -13.42
CA LYS A 41 20.19 31.92 -12.28
C LYS A 41 19.40 31.86 -10.97
N ALA A 42 18.46 32.78 -10.75
CA ALA A 42 17.55 32.73 -9.60
C ALA A 42 16.60 31.52 -9.64
N LEU A 43 16.18 31.09 -10.83
CA LEU A 43 15.39 29.86 -11.03
C LEU A 43 16.18 28.58 -10.74
N ASP A 44 17.45 28.53 -11.16
CA ASP A 44 18.37 27.42 -10.92
C ASP A 44 18.78 27.34 -9.44
N GLU A 45 18.89 28.50 -8.76
CA GLU A 45 19.18 28.58 -7.33
C GLU A 45 17.92 28.35 -6.46
N ALA A 46 16.71 28.42 -7.02
CA ALA A 46 15.48 28.09 -6.30
C ALA A 46 15.42 26.59 -6.01
N ALA A 47 15.65 26.20 -4.76
CA ALA A 47 15.67 24.81 -4.31
C ALA A 47 14.30 24.11 -4.50
N GLY A 48 14.15 23.30 -5.55
CA GLY A 48 13.00 22.39 -5.74
C GLY A 48 11.72 23.01 -6.32
N VAL A 49 10.77 22.14 -6.69
CA VAL A 49 9.36 22.55 -6.93
C VAL A 49 8.82 22.99 -5.58
N ASP A 50 8.22 24.18 -5.48
CA ASP A 50 7.55 24.58 -4.24
C ASP A 50 6.21 23.84 -4.12
N LEU A 51 6.28 22.65 -3.52
CA LEU A 51 5.12 21.79 -3.26
C LEU A 51 4.24 22.28 -2.11
N ARG A 52 4.67 23.36 -1.46
CA ARG A 52 3.92 24.06 -0.42
C ARG A 52 3.12 25.22 -1.00
N ALA A 53 3.41 25.61 -2.24
CA ALA A 53 2.67 26.65 -2.93
C ALA A 53 1.17 26.29 -2.95
N VAL A 54 0.35 27.25 -2.55
CA VAL A 54 -1.11 27.11 -2.63
C VAL A 54 -1.48 27.12 -4.11
N PRO A 55 -2.24 26.15 -4.61
CA PRO A 55 -2.69 26.18 -6.00
C PRO A 55 -3.56 27.43 -6.22
N GLU A 56 -3.06 28.42 -6.96
CA GLU A 56 -3.80 29.67 -7.21
C GLU A 56 -4.79 29.53 -8.38
N GLU A 57 -4.46 28.66 -9.33
CA GLU A 57 -5.30 28.32 -10.49
C GLU A 57 -6.67 27.79 -10.05
N HIS A 58 -7.71 28.19 -10.78
CA HIS A 58 -9.08 27.80 -10.48
C HIS A 58 -9.25 26.27 -10.46
N SER A 59 -8.58 25.57 -11.39
CA SER A 59 -8.53 24.10 -11.46
C SER A 59 -7.91 23.48 -10.20
N GLY A 60 -6.76 24.00 -9.75
CA GLY A 60 -6.06 23.52 -8.55
C GLY A 60 -6.87 23.71 -7.28
N LYS A 61 -7.54 24.85 -7.11
CA LYS A 61 -8.45 25.10 -5.97
C LYS A 61 -9.60 24.11 -5.94
N CYS A 62 -10.24 23.85 -7.09
CA CYS A 62 -11.31 22.87 -7.19
C CYS A 62 -10.83 21.47 -6.79
N VAL A 63 -9.65 21.05 -7.27
CA VAL A 63 -9.05 19.74 -6.92
C VAL A 63 -8.77 19.63 -5.42
N MET A 64 -8.21 20.68 -4.80
CA MET A 64 -7.96 20.69 -3.35
C MET A 64 -9.25 20.66 -2.53
N ILE A 65 -10.28 21.40 -2.94
CA ILE A 65 -11.59 21.37 -2.27
C ILE A 65 -12.22 19.98 -2.40
N SER A 66 -12.22 19.40 -3.59
CA SER A 66 -12.71 18.02 -3.80
C SER A 66 -11.94 17.01 -2.96
N TRP A 67 -10.61 17.15 -2.86
CA TRP A 67 -9.78 16.31 -1.99
C TRP A 67 -10.20 16.41 -0.52
N ILE A 68 -10.37 17.63 0.00
CA ILE A 68 -10.79 17.86 1.39
C ILE A 68 -12.18 17.25 1.62
N LEU A 69 -13.12 17.40 0.68
CA LEU A 69 -14.44 16.79 0.78
C LEU A 69 -14.36 15.26 0.80
N PHE A 70 -13.65 14.66 -0.16
CA PHE A 70 -13.51 13.20 -0.23
C PHE A 70 -12.79 12.63 0.99
N SER A 71 -11.71 13.26 1.46
CA SER A 71 -10.99 12.84 2.66
C SER A 71 -11.81 13.03 3.94
N SER A 72 -12.62 14.09 4.03
CA SER A 72 -13.54 14.31 5.15
C SER A 72 -14.61 13.22 5.22
N VAL A 73 -15.27 12.93 4.09
CA VAL A 73 -16.31 11.88 4.02
C VAL A 73 -15.70 10.51 4.27
N SER A 74 -14.54 10.22 3.68
CA SER A 74 -13.80 8.99 3.93
C SER A 74 -13.44 8.83 5.41
N PHE A 75 -12.93 9.88 6.06
CA PHE A 75 -12.63 9.85 7.50
C PHE A 75 -13.88 9.57 8.33
N ILE A 76 -15.00 10.23 8.05
CA ILE A 76 -16.28 9.99 8.75
C ILE A 76 -16.73 8.54 8.57
N PHE A 77 -16.60 7.96 7.38
CA PHE A 77 -16.98 6.57 7.12
C PHE A 77 -16.04 5.57 7.77
N MET A 78 -14.73 5.79 7.75
CA MET A 78 -13.79 4.92 8.47
C MET A 78 -13.99 5.02 9.99
N LEU A 79 -14.24 6.23 10.50
CA LEU A 79 -14.58 6.43 11.91
C LEU A 79 -15.88 5.69 12.26
N ALA A 80 -16.93 5.83 11.47
CA ALA A 80 -18.18 5.11 11.66
C ALA A 80 -18.01 3.58 11.56
N ALA A 81 -17.18 3.09 10.64
CA ALA A 81 -16.87 1.66 10.50
C ALA A 81 -16.06 1.13 11.69
N SER A 82 -15.22 1.97 12.31
CA SER A 82 -14.47 1.65 13.53
C SER A 82 -15.33 1.68 14.80
N LEU A 83 -16.52 2.28 14.76
CA LEU A 83 -17.50 2.24 15.84
C LEU A 83 -18.25 0.89 15.83
N PRO A 84 -19.06 0.56 16.86
CA PRO A 84 -19.83 -0.70 16.90
C PRO A 84 -21.01 -0.73 15.91
N VAL A 85 -20.77 -0.35 14.66
CA VAL A 85 -21.67 -0.54 13.52
C VAL A 85 -21.61 -2.01 13.10
N PRO A 86 -22.74 -2.62 12.70
CA PRO A 86 -22.74 -4.00 12.20
C PRO A 86 -22.02 -4.11 10.86
N TRP A 87 -21.13 -5.10 10.74
CA TRP A 87 -20.43 -5.46 9.50
C TRP A 87 -21.06 -6.69 8.84
N LEU A 88 -21.54 -7.63 9.67
CA LEU A 88 -22.32 -8.78 9.25
C LEU A 88 -23.59 -8.86 10.09
N LYS A 89 -24.65 -9.35 9.47
CA LYS A 89 -25.91 -9.65 10.12
C LYS A 89 -26.29 -11.09 9.79
N ASP A 90 -26.67 -11.86 10.81
CA ASP A 90 -27.09 -13.24 10.58
C ASP A 90 -28.54 -13.35 10.09
N GLY A 91 -28.95 -14.57 9.72
CA GLY A 91 -30.31 -14.85 9.27
C GLY A 91 -31.41 -14.53 10.30
N HIS A 92 -31.05 -14.47 11.58
CA HIS A 92 -31.95 -14.12 12.69
C HIS A 92 -31.86 -12.64 13.09
N GLY A 93 -31.07 -11.85 12.35
CA GLY A 93 -30.88 -10.43 12.55
C GLY A 93 -29.90 -10.04 13.65
N ARG A 94 -29.15 -10.99 14.20
CA ARG A 94 -28.07 -10.77 15.16
C ARG A 94 -26.88 -10.14 14.45
N LYS A 95 -26.26 -9.18 15.12
CA LYS A 95 -25.27 -8.26 14.54
C LYS A 95 -23.87 -8.63 14.98
N TRP A 96 -22.95 -8.61 14.04
CA TRP A 96 -21.52 -8.78 14.25
C TRP A 96 -20.87 -7.44 14.01
N THR A 97 -19.97 -7.04 14.90
CA THR A 97 -19.18 -5.82 14.74
C THR A 97 -17.72 -6.20 14.54
N VAL A 98 -16.90 -5.24 14.12
CA VAL A 98 -15.44 -5.45 14.06
C VAL A 98 -14.84 -5.84 15.40
N TRP A 99 -15.48 -5.50 16.53
CA TRP A 99 -14.96 -5.73 17.88
C TRP A 99 -15.53 -6.97 18.58
N ARG A 100 -16.75 -7.37 18.21
CA ARG A 100 -17.53 -8.36 18.95
C ARG A 100 -18.36 -9.24 18.04
N ASP A 101 -18.47 -10.50 18.43
CA ASP A 101 -19.37 -11.48 17.83
C ASP A 101 -20.85 -11.19 18.17
N VAL A 102 -21.71 -12.07 17.69
CA VAL A 102 -23.17 -12.07 17.93
C VAL A 102 -23.55 -12.07 19.40
N ASN A 103 -22.78 -12.75 20.24
CA ASN A 103 -23.04 -12.90 21.66
C ASN A 103 -22.44 -11.73 22.47
N GLY A 104 -21.80 -10.77 21.80
CA GLY A 104 -21.08 -9.67 22.44
C GLY A 104 -19.69 -10.07 22.97
N THR A 105 -19.21 -11.26 22.62
CA THR A 105 -17.88 -11.77 22.96
C THR A 105 -16.85 -11.04 22.11
N PRO A 106 -15.79 -10.46 22.72
CA PRO A 106 -14.68 -9.89 21.97
C PRO A 106 -13.99 -10.96 21.10
N TRP A 107 -13.57 -10.60 19.88
CA TRP A 107 -12.88 -11.54 18.97
C TRP A 107 -11.64 -12.16 19.59
N SER A 108 -10.94 -11.42 20.46
CA SER A 108 -9.78 -11.89 21.23
C SER A 108 -10.05 -13.12 22.11
N LYS A 109 -11.31 -13.42 22.45
CA LYS A 109 -11.70 -14.54 23.32
C LYS A 109 -12.30 -15.73 22.56
N ILE A 110 -12.37 -15.65 21.23
CA ILE A 110 -12.89 -16.75 20.43
C ILE A 110 -11.84 -17.84 20.32
N GLU A 111 -12.27 -19.10 20.51
CA GLU A 111 -11.42 -20.29 20.51
C GLU A 111 -10.82 -20.57 19.13
N CYS A 112 -11.50 -20.20 18.06
CA CYS A 112 -10.98 -20.35 16.71
C CYS A 112 -9.90 -19.30 16.39
N ASP A 113 -8.64 -19.73 16.48
CA ASP A 113 -7.45 -18.89 16.28
C ASP A 113 -7.43 -18.16 14.93
N HIS A 114 -7.79 -18.83 13.83
CA HIS A 114 -7.74 -18.21 12.50
C HIS A 114 -8.76 -17.07 12.33
N LYS A 115 -10.01 -17.31 12.75
CA LYS A 115 -11.07 -16.29 12.77
C LYS A 115 -10.72 -15.14 13.72
N ARG A 116 -10.17 -15.45 14.90
CA ARG A 116 -9.66 -14.44 15.83
C ARG A 116 -8.61 -13.55 15.16
N GLN A 117 -7.61 -14.13 14.50
CA GLN A 117 -6.56 -13.39 13.81
C GLN A 117 -7.10 -12.51 12.68
N LEU A 118 -8.04 -13.01 11.87
CA LEU A 118 -8.65 -12.24 10.79
C LEU A 118 -9.41 -11.01 11.31
N PHE A 119 -10.24 -11.16 12.35
CA PHE A 119 -10.94 -10.04 12.94
C PHE A 119 -10.01 -9.06 13.66
N GLN A 120 -8.95 -9.54 14.32
CA GLN A 120 -7.91 -8.67 14.88
C GLN A 120 -7.18 -7.87 13.80
N ALA A 121 -6.92 -8.48 12.64
CA ALA A 121 -6.34 -7.78 11.50
C ALA A 121 -7.29 -6.71 10.98
N MET A 122 -8.58 -7.04 10.81
CA MET A 122 -9.61 -6.05 10.43
C MET A 122 -9.68 -4.90 11.43
N GLU A 123 -9.75 -5.17 12.74
CA GLU A 123 -9.70 -4.15 13.81
C GLU A 123 -8.50 -3.21 13.62
N ALA A 124 -7.31 -3.77 13.43
CA ALA A 124 -6.10 -2.99 13.23
C ALA A 124 -6.16 -2.13 11.95
N PHE A 125 -6.60 -2.71 10.82
CA PHE A 125 -6.69 -1.98 9.56
C PHE A 125 -7.77 -0.89 9.59
N THR A 126 -8.91 -1.12 10.22
CA THR A 126 -9.94 -0.08 10.37
C THR A 126 -9.41 1.10 11.20
N ILE A 127 -8.71 0.85 12.31
CA ILE A 127 -8.08 1.90 13.14
C ILE A 127 -7.02 2.67 12.32
N VAL A 128 -6.10 1.95 11.68
CA VAL A 128 -5.03 2.56 10.89
C VAL A 128 -5.59 3.37 9.73
N GLY A 129 -6.61 2.85 9.02
CA GLY A 129 -7.28 3.57 7.94
C GLY A 129 -8.00 4.83 8.43
N CYS A 130 -8.59 4.81 9.63
CA CYS A 130 -9.14 6.00 10.28
C CYS A 130 -8.04 7.06 10.54
N LEU A 131 -6.90 6.66 11.10
CA LEU A 131 -5.79 7.59 11.36
C LEU A 131 -5.16 8.15 10.07
N LEU A 132 -5.00 7.32 9.04
CA LEU A 132 -4.46 7.72 7.74
C LEU A 132 -5.41 8.67 7.00
N SER A 133 -6.72 8.41 7.03
CA SER A 133 -7.71 9.30 6.42
C SER A 133 -7.77 10.66 7.14
N LEU A 134 -7.65 10.69 8.47
CA LEU A 134 -7.50 11.92 9.23
C LEU A 134 -6.21 12.67 8.85
N GLY A 135 -5.08 11.95 8.75
CA GLY A 135 -3.81 12.51 8.28
C GLY A 135 -3.92 13.12 6.88
N SER A 136 -4.61 12.43 5.96
CA SER A 136 -4.89 12.90 4.60
C SER A 136 -5.75 14.16 4.58
N LEU A 137 -6.75 14.26 5.46
CA LEU A 137 -7.61 15.43 5.62
C LEU A 137 -6.81 16.63 6.15
N VAL A 138 -6.06 16.43 7.23
CA VAL A 138 -5.22 17.48 7.83
C VAL A 138 -4.17 17.96 6.85
N ALA A 139 -3.51 17.06 6.11
CA ALA A 139 -2.57 17.41 5.06
C ALA A 139 -3.22 18.27 3.97
N GLY A 140 -4.43 17.92 3.53
CA GLY A 140 -5.19 18.71 2.56
C GLY A 140 -5.57 20.10 3.05
N ALA A 141 -6.03 20.21 4.30
CA ALA A 141 -6.33 21.50 4.92
C ALA A 141 -5.08 22.38 5.06
N LEU A 142 -3.96 21.80 5.51
CA LEU A 142 -2.69 22.52 5.62
C LEU A 142 -2.19 22.98 4.25
N GLN A 143 -2.38 22.20 3.18
CA GLN A 143 -2.01 22.61 1.82
C GLN A 143 -2.79 23.85 1.37
N MET A 144 -4.10 23.89 1.62
CA MET A 144 -4.93 25.06 1.32
C MET A 144 -4.50 26.32 2.10
N MET A 145 -3.88 26.14 3.27
CA MET A 145 -3.32 27.23 4.08
C MET A 145 -1.89 27.62 3.69
N GLY A 146 -1.30 26.99 2.66
CA GLY A 146 0.09 27.22 2.24
C GLY A 146 1.14 26.68 3.21
N ARG A 147 0.74 25.78 4.11
CA ARG A 147 1.63 25.13 5.10
C ARG A 147 1.78 23.63 4.87
N GLY A 148 1.04 23.08 3.92
CA GLY A 148 1.04 21.65 3.59
C GLY A 148 2.11 21.28 2.59
N HIS A 149 2.11 20.00 2.22
CA HIS A 149 2.94 19.48 1.15
C HIS A 149 2.16 18.45 0.31
N LEU A 150 2.03 18.68 -1.00
CA LEU A 150 1.26 17.81 -1.90
C LEU A 150 1.70 16.34 -1.85
N GLY A 151 3.00 16.09 -1.74
CA GLY A 151 3.53 14.72 -1.58
C GLY A 151 3.04 14.00 -0.31
N VAL A 152 2.84 14.73 0.79
CA VAL A 152 2.33 14.15 2.05
C VAL A 152 0.84 13.83 1.92
N MET A 153 0.08 14.70 1.25
CA MET A 153 -1.33 14.41 0.90
C MET A 153 -1.43 13.14 0.06
N MET A 154 -0.64 13.05 -1.01
CA MET A 154 -0.64 11.89 -1.90
C MET A 154 -0.24 10.61 -1.16
N LEU A 155 0.78 10.67 -0.29
CA LEU A 155 1.21 9.53 0.52
C LEU A 155 0.11 9.03 1.46
N PHE A 156 -0.48 9.92 2.27
CA PHE A 156 -1.54 9.53 3.20
C PHE A 156 -2.80 9.06 2.47
N GLY A 157 -3.16 9.71 1.37
CA GLY A 157 -4.28 9.27 0.54
C GLY A 157 -4.04 7.85 0.03
N PHE A 158 -2.87 7.58 -0.54
CA PHE A 158 -2.53 6.26 -1.09
C PHE A 158 -2.54 5.17 -0.02
N LEU A 159 -1.92 5.43 1.12
CA LEU A 159 -1.95 4.49 2.25
C LEU A 159 -3.38 4.24 2.75
N THR A 160 -4.24 5.27 2.76
CA THR A 160 -5.67 5.11 3.11
C THR A 160 -6.36 4.16 2.14
N VAL A 161 -6.19 4.36 0.82
CA VAL A 161 -6.78 3.46 -0.20
C VAL A 161 -6.33 2.02 0.00
N MET A 162 -5.04 1.81 0.22
CA MET A 162 -4.45 0.48 0.42
C MET A 162 -5.02 -0.22 1.66
N VAL A 163 -5.08 0.49 2.78
CA VAL A 163 -5.57 -0.05 4.05
C VAL A 163 -7.07 -0.32 3.98
N SER A 164 -7.88 0.61 3.47
CA SER A 164 -9.33 0.42 3.32
C SER A 164 -9.66 -0.72 2.35
N LEU A 165 -8.92 -0.87 1.25
CA LEU A 165 -9.10 -1.99 0.32
C LEU A 165 -8.75 -3.32 0.97
N THR A 166 -7.68 -3.36 1.77
CA THR A 166 -7.25 -4.57 2.49
C THR A 166 -8.29 -4.98 3.53
N ASP A 167 -8.77 -4.04 4.33
CA ASP A 167 -9.82 -4.26 5.32
C ASP A 167 -11.12 -4.79 4.67
N TRP A 168 -11.54 -4.15 3.56
CA TRP A 168 -12.66 -4.61 2.75
C TRP A 168 -12.46 -6.03 2.19
N ALA A 169 -11.25 -6.34 1.70
CA ALA A 169 -10.95 -7.68 1.19
C ALA A 169 -10.96 -8.75 2.30
N LEU A 170 -10.51 -8.42 3.51
CA LEU A 170 -10.52 -9.34 4.65
C LEU A 170 -11.94 -9.76 5.03
N ILE A 171 -12.89 -8.81 5.08
CA ILE A 171 -14.29 -9.14 5.38
C ILE A 171 -14.95 -9.94 4.24
N VAL A 172 -14.64 -9.66 2.98
CA VAL A 172 -15.13 -10.46 1.84
C VAL A 172 -14.59 -11.89 1.93
N ASN A 173 -13.30 -12.03 2.25
CA ASN A 173 -12.67 -13.33 2.48
C ASN A 173 -13.35 -14.07 3.64
N GLN A 174 -13.61 -13.40 4.76
CA GLN A 174 -14.34 -13.96 5.89
C GLN A 174 -15.76 -14.37 5.50
N TYR A 175 -16.44 -13.60 4.65
CA TYR A 175 -17.82 -13.88 4.24
C TYR A 175 -17.95 -15.12 3.34
N HIS A 176 -16.96 -15.33 2.45
CA HIS A 176 -16.99 -16.41 1.47
C HIS A 176 -16.19 -17.65 1.86
N LYS A 177 -15.21 -17.56 2.76
CA LYS A 177 -14.40 -18.71 3.18
C LYS A 177 -14.82 -19.24 4.54
N HIS A 178 -14.60 -20.53 4.71
CA HIS A 178 -14.78 -21.24 5.96
C HIS A 178 -13.50 -21.15 6.77
N ASN A 179 -13.57 -20.52 7.95
CA ASN A 179 -12.37 -20.19 8.73
C ASN A 179 -12.25 -20.99 10.05
N CYS A 180 -13.28 -21.76 10.43
CA CYS A 180 -13.31 -22.56 11.66
C CYS A 180 -14.05 -23.88 11.45
N ALA A 181 -13.45 -25.00 11.87
CA ALA A 181 -14.06 -26.33 11.75
C ALA A 181 -15.47 -26.35 12.36
N GLY A 182 -16.45 -26.82 11.57
CA GLY A 182 -17.85 -26.95 11.98
C GLY A 182 -18.72 -25.68 11.80
N ASP A 183 -18.14 -24.51 11.48
CA ASP A 183 -18.93 -23.30 11.21
C ASP A 183 -19.50 -23.30 9.78
N GLN A 184 -20.74 -22.92 9.54
CA GLN A 184 -21.18 -22.72 8.14
C GLN A 184 -20.55 -21.45 7.55
N VAL A 185 -20.16 -21.50 6.26
CA VAL A 185 -19.73 -20.30 5.52
C VAL A 185 -20.82 -19.23 5.61
N TYR A 186 -20.44 -17.97 5.86
CA TYR A 186 -21.44 -16.94 6.07
C TYR A 186 -22.35 -16.74 4.86
N ALA A 187 -21.79 -16.79 3.66
CA ALA A 187 -22.54 -16.71 2.41
C ALA A 187 -23.49 -17.89 2.18
N ALA A 188 -23.21 -19.07 2.76
CA ALA A 188 -24.10 -20.23 2.71
C ALA A 188 -25.19 -20.16 3.79
N GLY A 189 -24.87 -19.56 4.94
CA GLY A 189 -25.88 -19.12 5.90
C GLY A 189 -26.67 -17.93 5.36
N ILE A 190 -27.86 -17.65 5.92
CA ILE A 190 -28.69 -16.49 5.53
C ILE A 190 -28.05 -15.17 6.01
N ASN A 191 -26.73 -15.14 6.21
CA ASN A 191 -26.00 -13.97 6.69
C ASN A 191 -25.83 -12.97 5.55
N ARG A 192 -25.88 -11.68 5.88
CA ARG A 192 -25.75 -10.59 4.93
C ARG A 192 -24.66 -9.64 5.39
N LEU A 193 -23.88 -9.14 4.44
CA LEU A 193 -23.01 -7.99 4.65
C LEU A 193 -23.87 -6.76 5.00
N ASP A 194 -23.45 -5.98 5.98
CA ASP A 194 -24.21 -4.85 6.54
C ASP A 194 -23.42 -3.52 6.41
N ALA A 195 -23.89 -2.46 7.04
CA ALA A 195 -23.42 -1.09 6.86
C ALA A 195 -21.90 -0.91 6.98
N GLY A 196 -21.23 -1.57 7.94
CA GLY A 196 -19.78 -1.44 8.14
C GLY A 196 -18.97 -1.80 6.90
N PHE A 197 -19.32 -2.90 6.22
CA PHE A 197 -18.73 -3.31 4.95
C PHE A 197 -18.88 -2.24 3.86
N GLY A 198 -20.09 -1.68 3.73
CA GLY A 198 -20.39 -0.64 2.75
C GLY A 198 -19.63 0.66 3.01
N LEU A 199 -19.51 1.06 4.27
CA LEU A 199 -18.79 2.28 4.68
C LEU A 199 -17.32 2.24 4.29
N VAL A 200 -16.63 1.12 4.55
CA VAL A 200 -15.22 0.95 4.16
C VAL A 200 -15.05 0.96 2.64
N PHE A 201 -15.95 0.30 1.90
CA PHE A 201 -15.91 0.29 0.43
C PHE A 201 -16.09 1.69 -0.17
N ILE A 202 -17.05 2.47 0.35
CA ILE A 202 -17.30 3.83 -0.13
C ILE A 202 -16.12 4.75 0.23
N SER A 203 -15.57 4.63 1.44
CA SER A 203 -14.35 5.33 1.85
C SER A 203 -13.19 5.06 0.89
N PHE A 204 -12.92 3.78 0.61
CA PHE A 204 -11.92 3.35 -0.38
C PHE A 204 -12.14 4.03 -1.74
N THR A 205 -13.38 3.97 -2.24
CA THR A 205 -13.74 4.49 -3.57
C THR A 205 -13.52 6.01 -3.66
N LEU A 206 -13.97 6.77 -2.65
CA LEU A 206 -13.81 8.22 -2.60
C LEU A 206 -12.33 8.63 -2.55
N MET A 207 -11.54 7.96 -1.72
CA MET A 207 -10.11 8.26 -1.62
C MET A 207 -9.37 7.89 -2.91
N LEU A 208 -9.75 6.79 -3.56
CA LEU A 208 -9.20 6.41 -4.86
C LEU A 208 -9.48 7.49 -5.91
N PHE A 209 -10.72 7.98 -6.01
CA PHE A 209 -11.05 9.09 -6.90
C PHE A 209 -10.29 10.37 -6.55
N GLY A 210 -10.16 10.70 -5.26
CA GLY A 210 -9.38 11.84 -4.80
C GLY A 210 -7.92 11.78 -5.25
N ILE A 211 -7.27 10.62 -5.09
CA ILE A 211 -5.89 10.38 -5.53
C ILE A 211 -5.74 10.46 -7.04
N ILE A 212 -6.63 9.82 -7.80
CA ILE A 212 -6.57 9.87 -9.25
C ILE A 212 -6.71 11.31 -9.73
N THR A 213 -7.64 12.07 -9.15
CA THR A 213 -7.88 13.47 -9.52
C THR A 213 -6.68 14.35 -9.17
N LEU A 214 -6.13 14.19 -7.96
CA LEU A 214 -4.93 14.89 -7.51
C LEU A 214 -3.72 14.57 -8.39
N ALA A 215 -3.47 13.30 -8.67
CA ALA A 215 -2.36 12.84 -9.48
C ALA A 215 -2.44 13.33 -10.92
N ARG A 216 -3.64 13.33 -11.51
CA ARG A 216 -3.86 13.87 -12.85
C ARG A 216 -3.62 15.36 -12.90
N TRP A 217 -4.18 16.11 -11.96
CA TRP A 217 -3.95 17.55 -11.85
C TRP A 217 -2.46 17.87 -11.64
N MET A 218 -1.79 17.20 -10.71
CA MET A 218 -0.35 17.36 -10.49
C MET A 218 0.45 17.04 -11.75
N ASN A 219 0.11 15.98 -12.46
CA ASN A 219 0.76 15.64 -13.72
C ASN A 219 0.54 16.74 -14.76
N GLU A 220 -0.68 17.22 -14.97
CA GLU A 220 -0.96 18.28 -15.95
C GLU A 220 -0.29 19.61 -15.58
N SER A 221 -0.47 20.10 -14.35
CA SER A 221 0.07 21.40 -13.92
C SER A 221 1.61 21.39 -13.75
N LEU A 222 2.18 20.33 -13.19
CA LEU A 222 3.63 20.30 -12.90
C LEU A 222 4.47 19.76 -14.05
N SER A 223 3.94 18.89 -14.92
CA SER A 223 4.73 18.39 -16.06
C SER A 223 4.76 19.35 -17.26
N LEU A 224 3.73 20.19 -17.42
CA LEU A 224 3.63 21.13 -18.53
C LEU A 224 4.32 22.47 -18.26
N SER A 225 4.55 22.84 -16.99
CA SER A 225 5.22 24.10 -16.69
C SER A 225 6.74 23.97 -16.95
N GLU A 226 7.25 24.80 -17.86
CA GLU A 226 8.67 24.83 -18.24
C GLU A 226 9.60 24.99 -17.03
N LEU A 227 9.15 25.75 -16.03
CA LEU A 227 9.86 26.01 -14.77
C LEU A 227 10.03 24.77 -13.88
N HIS A 228 9.04 23.87 -13.87
CA HIS A 228 9.00 22.72 -12.96
C HIS A 228 9.39 21.41 -13.64
N ARG A 229 9.49 21.40 -14.98
CA ARG A 229 9.81 20.21 -15.76
C ARG A 229 11.13 19.53 -15.38
N THR A 230 12.10 20.30 -14.87
CA THR A 230 13.39 19.76 -14.41
C THR A 230 13.35 19.19 -12.99
N LYS A 231 12.33 19.57 -12.20
CA LYS A 231 12.24 19.29 -10.75
C LYS A 231 11.10 18.31 -10.41
N TYR A 232 10.10 18.17 -11.28
CA TYR A 232 8.99 17.22 -11.15
C TYR A 232 9.16 16.04 -12.12
N HIS A 233 9.19 14.82 -11.59
CA HIS A 233 9.33 13.60 -12.38
C HIS A 233 7.99 12.85 -12.46
N SER A 234 7.23 13.07 -13.55
CA SER A 234 5.98 12.35 -13.80
C SER A 234 6.16 10.83 -13.90
N SER A 235 7.33 10.38 -14.36
CA SER A 235 7.70 8.96 -14.35
C SER A 235 7.81 8.40 -12.94
N ALA A 236 8.40 9.12 -12.00
CA ALA A 236 8.43 8.69 -10.60
C ALA A 236 7.02 8.64 -9.99
N LEU A 237 6.12 9.55 -10.38
CA LEU A 237 4.73 9.50 -9.94
C LEU A 237 4.03 8.23 -10.45
N MET A 238 4.13 7.91 -11.74
CA MET A 238 3.58 6.66 -12.26
C MET A 238 4.20 5.44 -11.56
N SER A 239 5.51 5.48 -11.31
CA SER A 239 6.23 4.42 -10.62
C SER A 239 5.75 4.23 -9.17
N SER A 240 5.31 5.28 -8.49
CA SER A 240 4.79 5.17 -7.13
C SER A 240 3.44 4.47 -7.08
N PHE A 241 2.54 4.76 -8.02
CA PHE A 241 1.29 4.01 -8.19
C PHE A 241 1.56 2.54 -8.45
N ILE A 242 2.46 2.23 -9.39
CA ILE A 242 2.80 0.84 -9.73
C ILE A 242 3.42 0.14 -8.52
N SER A 243 4.36 0.77 -7.81
CA SER A 243 5.01 0.20 -6.62
C SER A 243 4.00 -0.10 -5.52
N GLY A 244 3.05 0.80 -5.30
CA GLY A 244 1.99 0.59 -4.33
C GLY A 244 1.07 -0.58 -4.70
N CYS A 245 0.65 -0.69 -5.96
CA CYS A 245 -0.13 -1.85 -6.45
C CYS A 245 0.63 -3.17 -6.31
N VAL A 246 1.93 -3.17 -6.65
CA VAL A 246 2.82 -4.33 -6.49
C VAL A 246 2.86 -4.77 -5.02
N LEU A 247 3.04 -3.83 -4.09
CA LEU A 247 3.02 -4.11 -2.66
C LEU A 247 1.71 -4.77 -2.23
N THR A 248 0.55 -4.28 -2.72
CA THR A 248 -0.75 -4.92 -2.42
C THR A 248 -0.78 -6.35 -2.94
N ILE A 249 -0.43 -6.54 -4.21
CA ILE A 249 -0.53 -7.85 -4.88
C ILE A 249 0.40 -8.87 -4.21
N ALA A 250 1.63 -8.47 -3.87
CA ALA A 250 2.59 -9.33 -3.20
C ALA A 250 2.12 -9.71 -1.77
N THR A 251 1.64 -8.73 -1.00
CA THR A 251 1.12 -8.96 0.36
C THR A 251 -0.08 -9.90 0.34
N VAL A 252 -1.05 -9.65 -0.55
CA VAL A 252 -2.23 -10.51 -0.71
C VAL A 252 -1.83 -11.90 -1.21
N GLY A 253 -0.93 -11.98 -2.20
CA GLY A 253 -0.45 -13.25 -2.74
C GLY A 253 0.19 -14.14 -1.68
N THR A 254 0.95 -13.55 -0.76
CA THR A 254 1.58 -14.24 0.38
C THR A 254 0.55 -14.86 1.35
N ALA A 255 -0.65 -14.28 1.45
CA ALA A 255 -1.72 -14.77 2.31
C ALA A 255 -2.64 -15.81 1.64
N GLN A 256 -2.54 -16.00 0.32
CA GLN A 256 -3.44 -16.88 -0.45
C GLN A 256 -2.85 -18.29 -0.67
N ASN A 257 -3.63 -19.13 -1.34
CA ASN A 257 -3.25 -20.50 -1.70
C ASN A 257 -2.20 -20.49 -2.81
N MET A 258 -1.14 -21.29 -2.64
CA MET A 258 -0.04 -21.42 -3.60
C MET A 258 -0.34 -22.51 -4.64
N TRP A 259 -0.88 -23.63 -4.19
CA TRP A 259 -1.34 -24.70 -5.06
C TRP A 259 -2.54 -25.45 -4.47
N GLU A 260 -3.36 -26.01 -5.35
CA GLU A 260 -4.57 -26.75 -4.99
C GLU A 260 -4.68 -28.06 -5.77
N HIS A 261 -5.17 -29.10 -5.13
CA HIS A 261 -5.58 -30.34 -5.76
C HIS A 261 -7.09 -30.51 -5.63
N TYR A 262 -7.73 -30.87 -6.73
CA TYR A 262 -9.17 -31.08 -6.80
C TYR A 262 -9.47 -32.57 -6.90
N ASP A 263 -10.22 -33.08 -5.92
CA ASP A 263 -10.89 -34.37 -5.98
C ASP A 263 -12.42 -34.15 -6.10
N ARG A 264 -13.18 -35.21 -6.34
CA ARG A 264 -14.64 -35.18 -6.46
C ARG A 264 -15.29 -34.67 -5.18
N THR A 265 -14.82 -35.13 -4.02
CA THR A 265 -15.42 -34.86 -2.72
C THR A 265 -14.65 -33.84 -1.89
N THR A 266 -13.35 -33.65 -2.17
CA THR A 266 -12.47 -32.78 -1.39
C THR A 266 -11.61 -31.90 -2.28
N SER A 267 -11.25 -30.69 -1.83
CA SER A 267 -10.12 -29.96 -2.41
C SER A 267 -9.07 -29.66 -1.36
N LEU A 268 -7.81 -29.85 -1.72
CA LEU A 268 -6.68 -29.67 -0.81
C LEU A 268 -5.84 -28.50 -1.29
N LYS A 269 -5.81 -27.44 -0.49
CA LYS A 269 -5.12 -26.19 -0.79
C LYS A 269 -3.93 -26.06 0.14
N ILE A 270 -2.81 -25.62 -0.40
CA ILE A 270 -1.58 -25.41 0.37
C ILE A 270 -1.26 -23.92 0.34
N THR A 271 -0.96 -23.37 1.51
CA THR A 271 -0.49 -21.99 1.69
C THR A 271 0.94 -22.02 2.22
N TYR A 272 1.55 -20.85 2.41
CA TYR A 272 2.82 -20.74 3.15
C TYR A 272 2.70 -21.15 4.62
N TRP A 273 1.50 -21.08 5.18
CA TRP A 273 1.25 -21.15 6.61
C TRP A 273 0.74 -22.54 7.03
N GLY A 274 0.02 -23.21 6.14
CA GLY A 274 -0.72 -24.43 6.44
C GLY A 274 -1.34 -25.09 5.21
N VAL A 275 -2.20 -26.06 5.50
CA VAL A 275 -2.96 -26.83 4.54
C VAL A 275 -4.43 -26.69 4.87
N GLU A 276 -5.23 -26.35 3.88
CA GLU A 276 -6.68 -26.26 3.99
C GLU A 276 -7.29 -27.46 3.23
N ILE A 277 -8.04 -28.30 3.93
CA ILE A 277 -8.79 -29.42 3.36
C ILE A 277 -10.26 -29.03 3.31
N TYR A 278 -10.77 -28.78 2.11
CA TYR A 278 -12.16 -28.40 1.90
C TYR A 278 -13.01 -29.61 1.50
N HIS A 279 -13.95 -30.01 2.35
CA HIS A 279 -14.92 -31.07 2.11
C HIS A 279 -16.12 -30.51 1.35
N ARG A 280 -16.20 -30.76 0.04
CA ARG A 280 -17.21 -30.17 -0.85
C ARG A 280 -18.63 -30.59 -0.51
N ASN A 281 -18.83 -31.84 -0.09
CA ASN A 281 -20.16 -32.36 0.24
C ASN A 281 -20.75 -31.70 1.49
N GLU A 282 -19.88 -31.35 2.45
CA GLU A 282 -20.28 -30.82 3.76
C GLU A 282 -20.11 -29.30 3.83
N SER A 283 -19.43 -28.71 2.84
CA SER A 283 -19.02 -27.29 2.83
C SER A 283 -18.20 -26.92 4.08
N LEU A 284 -17.41 -27.87 4.58
CA LEU A 284 -16.52 -27.72 5.73
C LEU A 284 -15.08 -27.57 5.26
N SER A 285 -14.28 -26.80 5.99
CA SER A 285 -12.85 -26.63 5.73
C SER A 285 -12.02 -26.86 6.98
N GLU A 286 -11.03 -27.73 6.89
CA GLU A 286 -10.13 -28.05 7.99
C GLU A 286 -8.75 -27.45 7.71
N ASN A 287 -8.25 -26.65 8.65
CA ASN A 287 -6.93 -26.06 8.55
C ASN A 287 -5.93 -26.84 9.40
N TRP A 288 -4.90 -27.37 8.75
CA TRP A 288 -3.84 -28.14 9.34
C TRP A 288 -2.51 -27.38 9.25
N PRO A 289 -1.69 -27.34 10.32
CA PRO A 289 -0.37 -26.74 10.22
C PRO A 289 0.54 -27.58 9.33
N LEU A 290 1.53 -26.95 8.69
CA LEU A 290 2.52 -27.66 7.88
C LEU A 290 3.33 -28.70 8.68
N SER A 291 3.38 -28.59 10.01
CA SER A 291 4.02 -29.57 10.89
C SER A 291 3.29 -30.91 10.95
N SER A 292 2.00 -30.98 10.60
CA SER A 292 1.22 -32.23 10.62
C SER A 292 1.66 -33.26 9.57
N TYR A 293 2.52 -32.90 8.63
CA TYR A 293 3.20 -33.88 7.76
C TYR A 293 4.36 -34.60 8.46
N HIS A 294 4.78 -34.12 9.64
CA HIS A 294 5.99 -34.57 10.35
C HIS A 294 7.23 -34.63 9.45
N CYS A 295 7.31 -33.71 8.48
CA CYS A 295 8.40 -33.64 7.50
C CYS A 295 9.13 -32.30 7.63
N PRO A 296 10.20 -32.21 8.46
CA PRO A 296 10.89 -30.96 8.76
C PRO A 296 11.42 -30.25 7.51
N GLN A 297 11.84 -31.01 6.50
CA GLN A 297 12.34 -30.45 5.25
C GLN A 297 11.27 -29.65 4.50
N LEU A 298 10.03 -30.15 4.43
CA LEU A 298 8.93 -29.44 3.79
C LEU A 298 8.60 -28.15 4.56
N THR A 299 8.43 -28.26 5.89
CA THR A 299 8.13 -27.11 6.74
C THR A 299 9.22 -26.03 6.62
N LEU A 300 10.49 -26.43 6.57
CA LEU A 300 11.61 -25.50 6.39
C LEU A 300 11.55 -24.78 5.04
N HIS A 301 11.29 -25.48 3.92
CA HIS A 301 11.23 -24.86 2.60
C HIS A 301 10.06 -23.87 2.48
N MET A 302 8.88 -24.24 2.97
CA MET A 302 7.70 -23.37 2.93
C MET A 302 7.87 -22.14 3.84
N ARG A 303 8.44 -22.31 5.05
CA ARG A 303 8.76 -21.18 5.93
C ARG A 303 9.84 -20.28 5.34
N ALA A 304 10.86 -20.84 4.69
CA ALA A 304 11.88 -20.04 4.02
C ALA A 304 11.27 -19.18 2.90
N ALA A 305 10.39 -19.74 2.07
CA ALA A 305 9.66 -18.97 1.06
C ALA A 305 8.79 -17.87 1.70
N ALA A 306 8.04 -18.20 2.75
CA ALA A 306 7.23 -17.22 3.49
C ALA A 306 8.06 -16.05 4.01
N VAL A 307 9.20 -16.33 4.66
CA VAL A 307 10.12 -15.31 5.20
C VAL A 307 10.68 -14.44 4.08
N LEU A 308 11.10 -15.02 2.95
CA LEU A 308 11.57 -14.25 1.80
C LEU A 308 10.47 -13.34 1.24
N SER A 309 9.22 -13.81 1.20
CA SER A 309 8.06 -13.00 0.80
C SER A 309 7.86 -11.81 1.74
N ILE A 310 7.87 -12.04 3.05
CA ILE A 310 7.71 -10.98 4.06
C ILE A 310 8.84 -9.95 3.98
N ILE A 311 10.09 -10.41 3.87
CA ILE A 311 11.25 -9.50 3.73
C ILE A 311 11.14 -8.71 2.42
N SER A 312 10.69 -9.34 1.34
CA SER A 312 10.41 -8.63 0.08
C SER A 312 9.37 -7.52 0.28
N ASP A 313 8.24 -7.82 0.93
CA ASP A 313 7.18 -6.83 1.18
C ASP A 313 7.71 -5.68 2.05
N ALA A 314 8.54 -6.00 3.04
CA ALA A 314 9.24 -5.01 3.87
C ALA A 314 10.22 -4.12 3.07
N PHE A 315 10.72 -4.57 1.92
CA PHE A 315 11.51 -3.76 0.98
C PHE A 315 10.65 -3.05 -0.08
N LEU A 316 9.51 -3.62 -0.48
CA LEU A 316 8.55 -2.94 -1.36
C LEU A 316 7.94 -1.71 -0.67
N PHE A 317 7.73 -1.76 0.63
CA PHE A 317 7.23 -0.62 1.39
C PHE A 317 8.14 0.63 1.30
N PRO A 318 9.44 0.59 1.66
CA PRO A 318 10.33 1.73 1.44
C PRO A 318 10.52 2.05 -0.04
N THR A 319 10.50 1.05 -0.95
CA THR A 319 10.48 1.32 -2.40
C THR A 319 9.31 2.23 -2.77
N PHE A 320 8.11 1.93 -2.28
CA PHE A 320 6.94 2.77 -2.45
C PHE A 320 7.14 4.16 -1.82
N LEU A 321 7.57 4.27 -0.56
CA LEU A 321 7.78 5.57 0.09
C LEU A 321 8.79 6.45 -0.67
N PHE A 322 9.94 5.88 -1.03
CA PHE A 322 10.96 6.60 -1.78
C PHE A 322 10.54 6.89 -3.22
N SER A 323 9.67 6.09 -3.84
CA SER A 323 9.12 6.40 -5.16
C SER A 323 8.24 7.65 -5.15
N VAL A 324 7.46 7.86 -4.07
CA VAL A 324 6.71 9.11 -3.86
C VAL A 324 7.67 10.28 -3.65
N ALA A 325 8.74 10.08 -2.86
CA ALA A 325 9.76 11.12 -2.67
C ALA A 325 10.55 11.43 -3.97
N ALA A 326 10.76 10.42 -4.81
CA ALA A 326 11.48 10.53 -6.09
C ALA A 326 10.75 11.39 -7.12
N VAL A 327 9.46 11.67 -6.92
CA VAL A 327 8.71 12.67 -7.70
C VAL A 327 9.38 14.04 -7.63
N TYR A 328 10.08 14.33 -6.52
CA TYR A 328 10.62 15.64 -6.19
C TYR A 328 12.13 15.66 -6.00
N SER A 329 12.73 14.50 -5.72
CA SER A 329 14.15 14.38 -5.40
C SER A 329 14.82 13.28 -6.22
N ARG A 330 15.69 13.69 -7.13
CA ARG A 330 16.47 12.78 -7.98
C ARG A 330 17.30 11.73 -7.23
N PRO A 331 17.98 12.02 -6.09
CA PRO A 331 18.70 10.96 -5.37
C PRO A 331 17.77 9.88 -4.79
N CYS A 332 16.53 10.22 -4.40
CA CYS A 332 15.57 9.24 -3.92
C CYS A 332 15.22 8.20 -4.99
N LYS A 333 15.30 8.55 -6.28
CA LYS A 333 15.12 7.59 -7.39
C LYS A 333 16.06 6.39 -7.27
N TRP A 334 17.35 6.62 -7.04
CA TRP A 334 18.33 5.54 -6.98
C TRP A 334 18.16 4.68 -5.74
N VAL A 335 17.75 5.29 -4.63
CA VAL A 335 17.37 4.57 -3.41
C VAL A 335 16.16 3.66 -3.67
N THR A 336 15.12 4.17 -4.36
CA THR A 336 13.95 3.39 -4.81
C THR A 336 14.36 2.22 -5.68
N VAL A 337 15.23 2.44 -6.69
CA VAL A 337 15.72 1.37 -7.56
C VAL A 337 16.48 0.30 -6.75
N GLY A 338 17.31 0.72 -5.80
CA GLY A 338 18.06 -0.19 -4.93
C GLY A 338 17.15 -1.10 -4.10
N PHE A 339 16.21 -0.53 -3.34
CA PHE A 339 15.26 -1.31 -2.56
C PHE A 339 14.36 -2.19 -3.43
N GLY A 340 13.89 -1.67 -4.57
CA GLY A 340 13.06 -2.43 -5.49
C GLY A 340 13.81 -3.59 -6.13
N ALA A 341 15.10 -3.44 -6.44
CA ALA A 341 15.94 -4.53 -6.94
C ALA A 341 16.14 -5.64 -5.90
N VAL A 342 16.35 -5.28 -4.63
CA VAL A 342 16.44 -6.25 -3.53
C VAL A 342 15.13 -7.02 -3.39
N SER A 343 13.99 -6.33 -3.29
CA SER A 343 12.67 -7.00 -3.27
C SER A 343 12.46 -7.90 -4.49
N TRP A 344 12.79 -7.42 -5.69
CA TRP A 344 12.68 -8.18 -6.93
C TRP A 344 13.44 -9.52 -6.87
N THR A 345 14.68 -9.52 -6.34
CA THR A 345 15.43 -10.77 -6.16
C THR A 345 14.78 -11.72 -5.14
N LEU A 346 14.22 -11.18 -4.05
CA LEU A 346 13.58 -11.96 -3.01
C LEU A 346 12.25 -12.58 -3.48
N LEU A 347 11.43 -11.84 -4.24
CA LEU A 347 10.22 -12.40 -4.88
C LEU A 347 10.56 -13.52 -5.86
N LEU A 348 11.64 -13.37 -6.64
CA LEU A 348 12.09 -14.41 -7.56
C LEU A 348 12.53 -15.66 -6.79
N ALA A 349 13.34 -15.50 -5.74
CA ALA A 349 13.79 -16.61 -4.91
C ALA A 349 12.60 -17.32 -4.22
N CYS A 350 11.67 -16.54 -3.65
CA CYS A 350 10.44 -17.04 -3.02
C CYS A 350 9.61 -17.87 -4.01
N SER A 351 9.26 -17.30 -5.17
CA SER A 351 8.48 -17.99 -6.19
C SER A 351 9.19 -19.24 -6.74
N ALA A 352 10.52 -19.18 -6.93
CA ALA A 352 11.31 -20.33 -7.37
C ALA A 352 11.32 -21.47 -6.33
N ILE A 353 11.48 -21.16 -5.04
CA ILE A 353 11.40 -22.16 -3.96
C ILE A 353 10.03 -22.82 -3.93
N THR A 354 8.97 -22.03 -4.02
CA THR A 354 7.58 -22.50 -4.05
C THR A 354 7.39 -23.44 -5.25
N ILE A 355 7.72 -23.00 -6.47
CA ILE A 355 7.63 -23.84 -7.68
C ILE A 355 8.45 -25.13 -7.51
N ALA A 356 9.69 -25.05 -7.02
CA ALA A 356 10.53 -26.23 -6.79
C ALA A 356 9.92 -27.20 -5.78
N ALA A 357 9.34 -26.69 -4.69
CA ALA A 357 8.69 -27.51 -3.67
C ALA A 357 7.50 -28.30 -4.22
N ARG A 358 6.77 -27.77 -5.21
CA ARG A 358 5.69 -28.52 -5.89
C ARG A 358 6.18 -29.78 -6.60
N TYR A 359 7.36 -29.72 -7.22
CA TYR A 359 7.91 -30.82 -8.03
C TYR A 359 8.86 -31.75 -7.26
N LYS A 360 9.32 -31.33 -6.07
CA LYS A 360 10.20 -32.11 -5.21
C LYS A 360 9.42 -33.08 -4.34
N THR A 361 9.94 -34.29 -4.19
CA THR A 361 9.47 -35.21 -3.14
C THR A 361 10.23 -34.92 -1.86
N PHE A 362 9.51 -34.64 -0.78
CA PHE A 362 10.08 -34.45 0.55
C PHE A 362 9.92 -35.70 1.40
N CYS A 363 10.87 -35.93 2.31
CA CYS A 363 10.89 -37.06 3.25
C CYS A 363 10.66 -38.41 2.53
N PRO A 364 11.54 -38.81 1.58
CA PRO A 364 11.32 -39.98 0.73
C PRO A 364 11.27 -41.31 1.50
N SER A 365 11.85 -41.36 2.69
CA SER A 365 11.81 -42.49 3.63
C SER A 365 10.55 -42.55 4.48
N GLY A 366 9.71 -41.50 4.45
CA GLY A 366 8.48 -41.43 5.22
C GLY A 366 7.40 -42.40 4.72
N VAL A 367 6.36 -42.57 5.54
CA VAL A 367 5.21 -43.43 5.24
C VAL A 367 4.47 -42.88 4.02
N VAL A 368 4.16 -43.75 3.07
CA VAL A 368 3.29 -43.42 1.94
C VAL A 368 1.85 -43.47 2.45
N PRO A 369 1.05 -42.39 2.27
CA PRO A 369 -0.35 -42.41 2.68
C PRO A 369 -1.08 -43.60 2.05
N PRO A 370 -1.96 -44.28 2.82
CA PRO A 370 -2.75 -45.38 2.25
C PRO A 370 -3.61 -44.85 1.10
N SER A 371 -3.92 -45.70 0.12
CA SER A 371 -4.71 -45.30 -1.06
C SER A 371 -6.13 -44.85 -0.73
N THR A 372 -6.59 -45.10 0.50
CA THR A 372 -7.87 -44.65 1.04
C THR A 372 -7.81 -43.25 1.66
N ALA A 373 -6.61 -42.71 1.93
CA ALA A 373 -6.46 -41.35 2.43
C ALA A 373 -6.61 -40.33 1.30
N ILE A 374 -7.06 -39.12 1.66
CA ILE A 374 -7.14 -37.98 0.73
C ILE A 374 -5.73 -37.71 0.19
N TYR A 375 -5.59 -37.69 -1.14
CA TYR A 375 -4.28 -37.53 -1.78
C TYR A 375 -3.60 -36.23 -1.33
N GLY A 376 -2.42 -36.38 -0.74
CA GLY A 376 -1.62 -35.27 -0.25
C GLY A 376 -2.04 -34.71 1.11
N ALA A 377 -3.07 -35.24 1.79
CA ALA A 377 -3.42 -34.80 3.15
C ALA A 377 -2.40 -35.27 4.20
N PRO A 378 -2.20 -34.50 5.29
CA PRO A 378 -1.34 -34.89 6.40
C PRO A 378 -1.94 -36.07 7.19
N LEU A 379 -1.09 -37.01 7.64
CA LEU A 379 -1.49 -38.12 8.52
C LEU A 379 -1.40 -37.79 10.02
N ASP A 380 -0.72 -36.70 10.39
CA ASP A 380 -0.55 -36.15 11.75
C ASP A 380 0.07 -37.07 12.82
N THR A 381 0.41 -38.32 12.48
CA THR A 381 0.91 -39.32 13.44
C THR A 381 2.33 -39.78 13.15
N VAL A 382 2.77 -39.68 11.89
CA VAL A 382 4.04 -40.24 11.42
C VAL A 382 4.67 -39.34 10.36
N GLU A 383 6.00 -39.44 10.21
CA GLU A 383 6.72 -38.80 9.11
C GLU A 383 6.17 -39.31 7.77
N GLN A 384 5.59 -38.40 6.99
CA GLN A 384 4.94 -38.71 5.73
C GLN A 384 5.85 -38.38 4.56
N ARG A 385 5.84 -39.26 3.54
CA ARG A 385 6.41 -38.92 2.24
C ARG A 385 5.48 -37.95 1.52
N VAL A 386 5.96 -36.75 1.25
CA VAL A 386 5.15 -35.66 0.66
C VAL A 386 5.55 -35.40 -0.79
N ASN A 387 4.56 -35.36 -1.67
CA ASN A 387 4.73 -35.02 -3.08
C ASN A 387 3.48 -34.30 -3.60
N PHE A 388 3.66 -33.10 -4.14
CA PHE A 388 2.58 -32.27 -4.68
C PHE A 388 2.52 -32.30 -6.21
N LYS A 389 3.15 -33.31 -6.85
CA LYS A 389 3.01 -33.53 -8.29
C LYS A 389 1.53 -33.72 -8.63
N GLY A 390 1.04 -32.93 -9.59
CA GLY A 390 -0.35 -32.94 -10.03
C GLY A 390 -1.24 -31.86 -9.39
N PHE A 391 -0.74 -31.12 -8.38
CA PHE A 391 -1.45 -29.95 -7.86
C PHE A 391 -1.42 -28.83 -8.91
N VAL A 392 -2.47 -28.02 -9.00
CA VAL A 392 -2.56 -26.86 -9.90
C VAL A 392 -2.06 -25.62 -9.17
N ILE A 393 -1.35 -24.74 -9.89
CA ILE A 393 -0.92 -23.44 -9.34
C ILE A 393 -2.14 -22.54 -9.21
N THR A 394 -2.31 -21.89 -8.06
CA THR A 394 -3.46 -21.04 -7.75
C THR A 394 -3.07 -19.56 -7.61
N ASP A 395 -4.08 -18.73 -7.30
CA ASP A 395 -4.00 -17.27 -7.28
C ASP A 395 -2.85 -16.71 -6.44
N GLY A 396 -2.51 -17.31 -5.29
CA GLY A 396 -1.43 -16.78 -4.42
C GLY A 396 -0.07 -16.78 -5.11
N LEU A 397 0.35 -17.92 -5.67
CA LEU A 397 1.60 -17.99 -6.42
C LEU A 397 1.52 -17.16 -7.72
N GLY A 398 0.36 -17.15 -8.38
CA GLY A 398 0.10 -16.30 -9.55
C GLY A 398 0.27 -14.81 -9.24
N MET A 399 -0.22 -14.34 -8.10
CA MET A 399 -0.07 -12.96 -7.62
C MET A 399 1.39 -12.62 -7.31
N ILE A 400 2.13 -13.50 -6.63
CA ILE A 400 3.57 -13.28 -6.35
C ILE A 400 4.38 -13.17 -7.65
N ILE A 401 4.14 -14.06 -8.62
CA ILE A 401 4.80 -14.01 -9.94
C ILE A 401 4.40 -12.73 -10.68
N SER A 402 3.12 -12.35 -10.64
CA SER A 402 2.64 -11.11 -11.26
C SER A 402 3.28 -9.87 -10.63
N ALA A 403 3.37 -9.81 -9.30
CA ALA A 403 4.06 -8.75 -8.58
C ALA A 403 5.54 -8.66 -8.99
N TRP A 404 6.23 -9.80 -9.12
CA TRP A 404 7.61 -9.85 -9.62
C TRP A 404 7.73 -9.30 -11.06
N CYS A 405 6.86 -9.72 -11.98
CA CYS A 405 6.84 -9.23 -13.36
C CYS A 405 6.59 -7.71 -13.43
N ILE A 406 5.61 -7.22 -12.68
CA ILE A 406 5.27 -5.79 -12.65
C ILE A 406 6.41 -4.98 -12.01
N THR A 407 7.03 -5.50 -10.94
CA THR A 407 8.23 -4.88 -10.34
C THR A 407 9.36 -4.77 -11.35
N THR A 408 9.59 -5.82 -12.14
CA THR A 408 10.60 -5.83 -13.21
C THR A 408 10.34 -4.70 -14.21
N ALA A 409 9.12 -4.62 -14.73
CA ALA A 409 8.73 -3.57 -15.68
C ALA A 409 8.86 -2.17 -15.05
N ASN A 410 8.47 -2.02 -13.79
CA ASN A 410 8.55 -0.74 -13.08
C ASN A 410 10.00 -0.29 -12.84
N LEU A 411 10.89 -1.21 -12.46
CA LEU A 411 12.32 -0.91 -12.29
C LEU A 411 12.96 -0.50 -13.63
N ILE A 412 12.67 -1.21 -14.72
CA ILE A 412 13.15 -0.84 -16.05
C ILE A 412 12.62 0.54 -16.43
N TYR A 413 11.32 0.77 -16.24
CA TYR A 413 10.68 2.06 -16.51
C TYR A 413 11.34 3.20 -15.72
N LEU A 414 11.57 3.01 -14.41
CA LEU A 414 12.18 4.01 -13.56
C LEU A 414 13.64 4.27 -13.94
N VAL A 415 14.42 3.23 -14.27
CA VAL A 415 15.81 3.39 -14.69
C VAL A 415 15.92 4.14 -16.03
N VAL A 416 15.08 3.79 -17.01
CA VAL A 416 15.14 4.34 -18.37
C VAL A 416 14.50 5.73 -18.48
N LYS A 417 13.36 5.97 -17.79
CA LYS A 417 12.58 7.21 -17.93
C LYS A 417 12.59 8.14 -16.71
N GLY A 418 12.98 7.66 -15.52
CA GLY A 418 13.27 8.54 -14.38
C GLY A 418 14.66 9.14 -14.52
#